data_AF-A0A6B2LNM7-F1
#
_entry.id   AF-A0A6B2LNM7-F1
#
_cell.length_a   1.000
_cell.length_b   1.000
_cell.length_c   1.000
_cell.angle_alpha   90.00
_cell.angle_beta   90.00
_cell.angle_gamma   90.00
#
_symmetry.space_group_name_H-M   'P 1'
#
loop_
_entity.id
_entity.type
_entity.pdbx_description
1 polymer ?
#
loop_
_entity_poly.entity_id
_entity_poly.type
_entity_poly.pdbx_seq_one_letter_code
_entity_poly.pdbx_strand_id
1 'polypeptide(L)'
;MNTKRDNNATVSVQRRYNEFYSLYQNLKIEFPYLILPPFPEKSLNPLVNNEFLEHRRKGLEKFMRKVLHHPELPFSLSVQAFMTIPVLDKDFVQKTGSVTGFISSSISTAVGGGPTSYKEIDPKYDEYKAYYTNLERSSQGLVFCCRYTQMQMDYLF
;
A
#
# COMPACT_ATOMS: atom_id res chain seq x y z
N MET A 1 8.53 -42.55 26.31
CA MET A 1 7.94 -41.19 26.26
C MET A 1 7.73 -40.81 24.79
N ASN A 2 6.49 -40.70 24.31
CA ASN A 2 6.18 -40.27 22.94
C ASN A 2 5.99 -38.75 22.91
N THR A 3 6.94 -38.01 22.35
CA THR A 3 6.80 -36.57 22.07
C THR A 3 6.01 -36.40 20.78
N LYS A 4 4.70 -36.21 20.91
CA LYS A 4 3.83 -35.74 19.83
C LYS A 4 4.28 -34.32 19.50
N ARG A 5 5.00 -34.12 18.38
CA ARG A 5 5.18 -32.77 17.83
C ARG A 5 3.83 -32.34 17.29
N ASP A 6 3.21 -31.38 17.95
CA ASP A 6 2.07 -30.67 17.41
C ASP A 6 2.57 -29.85 16.22
N ASN A 7 2.45 -30.40 15.01
CA ASN A 7 2.95 -29.81 13.76
C ASN A 7 2.16 -28.56 13.31
N ASN A 8 1.58 -27.80 14.24
CA ASN A 8 0.81 -26.60 13.97
C ASN A 8 1.10 -25.50 14.99
N ALA A 9 2.38 -25.12 15.11
CA ALA A 9 2.75 -23.91 15.82
C ALA A 9 2.31 -22.70 14.99
N THR A 10 1.14 -22.14 15.31
CA THR A 10 0.64 -20.93 14.67
C THR A 10 1.46 -19.73 15.15
N VAL A 11 2.31 -19.17 14.29
CA VAL A 11 3.05 -17.94 14.57
C VAL A 11 2.18 -16.75 14.15
N SER A 12 1.90 -15.84 15.09
CA SER A 12 1.20 -14.59 14.84
C SER A 12 2.14 -13.41 15.03
N VAL A 13 2.13 -12.47 14.07
CA VAL A 13 2.94 -11.25 14.12
C VAL A 13 2.01 -10.04 13.99
N GLN A 14 2.09 -9.13 14.96
CA GLN A 14 1.30 -7.90 14.93
C GLN A 14 2.02 -6.83 14.09
N ARG A 15 1.27 -6.15 13.22
CA ARG A 15 1.77 -5.11 12.31
C ARG A 15 0.79 -3.96 12.19
N ARG A 16 1.31 -2.73 12.21
CA ARG A 16 0.53 -1.51 12.00
C ARG A 16 0.37 -1.25 10.50
N TYR A 17 -0.72 -0.58 10.11
CA TYR A 17 -1.00 -0.23 8.70
C TYR A 17 0.18 0.40 7.96
N ASN A 18 0.92 1.31 8.61
CA ASN A 18 2.07 1.96 7.98
C ASN A 18 3.19 0.97 7.63
N GLU A 19 3.36 -0.12 8.38
CA GLU A 19 4.34 -1.16 8.05
C GLU A 19 3.92 -1.93 6.80
N PHE A 20 2.62 -2.25 6.65
CA PHE A 20 2.08 -2.82 5.41
C PHE A 20 2.30 -1.87 4.22
N TYR A 21 2.13 -0.57 4.42
CA TYR A 21 2.34 0.42 3.37
C TYR A 21 3.82 0.50 2.96
N SER A 22 4.76 0.46 3.92
CA SER A 22 6.19 0.41 3.61
C SER A 22 6.56 -0.86 2.84
N LEU A 23 6.03 -2.03 3.23
CA LEU A 23 6.20 -3.26 2.47
C LEU A 23 5.70 -3.11 1.03
N TYR A 24 4.52 -2.53 0.85
CA TYR A 24 3.96 -2.29 -0.48
C TYR A 24 4.86 -1.40 -1.35
N GLN A 25 5.41 -0.31 -0.78
CA GLN A 25 6.35 0.55 -1.51
C GLN A 25 7.63 -0.21 -1.88
N ASN A 26 8.19 -0.99 -0.96
CA ASN A 26 9.40 -1.77 -1.22
C ASN A 26 9.17 -2.81 -2.32
N LEU A 27 8.04 -3.54 -2.27
CA LEU A 27 7.68 -4.50 -3.31
C LEU A 27 7.51 -3.83 -4.68
N LYS A 28 7.03 -2.60 -4.73
CA LYS A 28 6.87 -1.84 -5.98
C LYS A 28 8.23 -1.47 -6.58
N ILE A 29 9.24 -1.24 -5.75
CA ILE A 29 10.61 -0.93 -6.17
C ILE A 29 11.35 -2.23 -6.56
N GLU A 30 11.17 -3.30 -5.79
CA GLU A 30 11.82 -4.60 -6.00
C GLU A 30 11.28 -5.31 -7.25
N PHE A 31 9.98 -5.19 -7.52
CA PHE A 31 9.30 -5.85 -8.65
C PHE A 31 8.56 -4.84 -9.53
N PRO A 32 9.27 -3.98 -10.29
CA PRO A 32 8.64 -2.93 -11.11
C PRO A 32 7.81 -3.49 -12.28
N TYR A 33 8.13 -4.72 -12.72
CA TYR A 33 7.41 -5.43 -13.77
C TYR A 33 6.10 -6.08 -13.27
N LEU A 34 5.86 -6.09 -11.95
CA LEU A 34 4.72 -6.76 -11.34
C LEU A 34 3.63 -5.74 -10.98
N ILE A 35 2.41 -5.98 -11.48
CA ILE A 35 1.24 -5.20 -11.10
C ILE A 35 0.80 -5.64 -9.71
N LEU A 36 1.20 -4.89 -8.69
CA LEU A 36 0.78 -5.14 -7.32
C LEU A 36 -0.74 -4.88 -7.15
N PRO A 37 -1.41 -5.67 -6.30
CA PRO A 37 -2.82 -5.45 -6.00
C PRO A 37 -3.06 -4.07 -5.37
N PRO A 38 -4.22 -3.44 -5.63
CA PRO A 38 -4.52 -2.11 -5.12
C PRO A 38 -4.52 -2.13 -3.58
N PHE A 39 -3.71 -1.23 -3.00
CA PHE A 39 -3.59 -1.09 -1.55
C PHE A 39 -4.77 -0.26 -1.03
N PRO A 40 -5.43 -0.65 0.08
CA PRO A 40 -6.54 0.13 0.63
C PRO A 40 -6.10 1.56 0.93
N GLU A 41 -6.85 2.52 0.39
CA GLU A 41 -6.50 3.94 0.44
C GLU A 41 -6.34 4.45 1.88
N LYS A 42 -5.44 5.42 2.03
CA LYS A 42 -5.32 6.21 3.25
C LYS A 42 -6.57 7.09 3.36
N SER A 43 -7.56 6.70 4.16
CA SER A 43 -8.69 7.59 4.44
C SER A 43 -8.19 8.95 4.90
N LEU A 44 -8.70 9.98 4.25
CA LEU A 44 -8.41 11.39 4.52
C LEU A 44 -9.25 11.93 5.69
N ASN A 45 -10.13 11.09 6.26
CA ASN A 45 -11.03 11.44 7.33
C ASN A 45 -10.64 10.63 8.58
N PRO A 46 -9.92 11.24 9.55
CA PRO A 46 -9.58 10.57 10.81
C PRO A 46 -10.79 10.29 11.71
N LEU A 47 -11.97 10.85 11.38
CA LEU A 47 -13.17 10.82 12.23
C LEU A 47 -14.09 9.60 12.01
N VAL A 48 -13.84 8.76 11.00
CA VAL A 48 -14.80 7.72 10.57
C VAL A 48 -14.60 6.37 11.28
N ASN A 49 -15.58 6.05 12.11
CA ASN A 49 -16.39 4.81 12.20
C ASN A 49 -15.69 3.45 12.02
N ASN A 50 -16.13 2.47 12.82
CA ASN A 50 -15.70 1.07 12.80
C ASN A 50 -15.73 0.44 11.38
N GLU A 51 -16.64 0.88 10.52
CA GLU A 51 -16.73 0.48 9.11
C GLU A 51 -15.45 0.76 8.31
N PHE A 52 -14.77 1.88 8.57
CA PHE A 52 -13.53 2.23 7.89
C PHE A 52 -12.39 1.27 8.28
N LEU A 53 -12.28 0.96 9.58
CA LEU A 53 -11.29 0.02 10.09
C LEU A 53 -11.53 -1.38 9.52
N GLU A 54 -12.79 -1.81 9.44
CA GLU A 54 -13.14 -3.11 8.86
C GLU A 54 -12.89 -3.15 7.34
N HIS A 55 -13.21 -2.07 6.62
CA HIS A 55 -12.87 -1.96 5.19
C HIS A 55 -11.36 -2.05 4.98
N ARG A 56 -10.57 -1.31 5.76
CA ARG A 56 -9.11 -1.37 5.73
C ARG A 56 -8.60 -2.77 6.06
N ARG A 57 -9.13 -3.43 7.10
CA ARG A 57 -8.75 -4.80 7.47
C ARG A 57 -8.98 -5.77 6.32
N LYS A 58 -10.17 -5.75 5.71
CA LYS A 58 -10.52 -6.58 4.54
C LYS A 58 -9.60 -6.29 3.34
N GLY A 59 -9.26 -5.02 3.11
CA GLY A 59 -8.34 -4.61 2.05
C GLY A 59 -6.92 -5.15 2.27
N LEU A 60 -6.39 -5.02 3.49
CA LEU A 60 -5.08 -5.56 3.86
C LEU A 60 -5.04 -7.09 3.76
N GLU A 61 -6.11 -7.76 4.18
CA GLU A 61 -6.22 -9.22 4.08
C GLU A 61 -6.18 -9.68 2.61
N LYS A 62 -6.96 -9.03 1.74
CA LYS A 62 -6.95 -9.32 0.30
C LYS A 62 -5.60 -9.04 -0.35
N PHE A 63 -4.96 -7.92 0.02
CA PHE A 63 -3.62 -7.56 -0.42
C PHE A 63 -2.62 -8.67 -0.06
N MET A 64 -2.54 -9.02 1.22
CA MET A 64 -1.59 -10.02 1.70
C MET A 64 -1.85 -11.40 1.09
N ARG A 65 -3.12 -11.79 0.97
CA ARG A 65 -3.47 -13.05 0.30
C ARG A 65 -2.89 -13.09 -1.10
N LYS A 66 -3.09 -12.03 -1.91
CA LYS A 66 -2.56 -11.97 -3.28
C LYS A 66 -1.02 -11.97 -3.33
N VAL A 67 -0.37 -11.25 -2.42
CA VAL A 67 1.11 -11.27 -2.29
C VAL A 67 1.60 -12.69 -2.02
N LEU A 68 0.96 -13.40 -1.09
CA LEU A 68 1.35 -14.76 -0.71
C LEU A 68 1.02 -15.82 -1.77
N HIS A 69 0.09 -15.56 -2.69
CA HIS A 69 -0.26 -16.48 -3.78
C HIS A 69 0.67 -16.34 -5.00
N HIS A 70 1.43 -15.25 -5.13
CA HIS A 70 2.36 -15.08 -6.24
C HIS A 70 3.57 -16.02 -6.06
N PRO A 71 4.13 -16.62 -7.12
CA PRO A 71 5.24 -17.54 -6.98
C PRO A 71 6.53 -16.90 -6.45
N GLU A 72 6.81 -15.63 -6.78
CA GLU A 72 8.10 -14.98 -6.41
C GLU A 72 8.03 -14.14 -5.14
N LEU A 73 6.88 -13.54 -4.84
CA LEU A 73 6.76 -12.56 -3.75
C LEU A 73 6.97 -13.13 -2.34
N PRO A 74 6.48 -14.34 -1.98
CA PRO A 74 6.68 -14.93 -0.66
C PRO A 74 8.16 -15.19 -0.36
N PHE A 75 8.98 -15.38 -1.40
CA PHE A 75 10.41 -15.63 -1.26
C PHE A 75 11.24 -14.34 -1.21
N SER A 76 10.64 -13.18 -1.47
CA SER A 76 11.32 -11.89 -1.33
C SER A 76 11.74 -11.65 0.12
N LEU A 77 12.93 -11.08 0.31
CA LEU A 77 13.46 -10.75 1.63
C LEU A 77 12.53 -9.78 2.36
N SER A 78 11.94 -8.85 1.63
CA SER A 78 10.95 -7.88 2.12
C SER A 78 9.75 -8.57 2.79
N VAL A 79 9.16 -9.57 2.15
CA VAL A 79 7.98 -10.28 2.68
C VAL A 79 8.37 -11.24 3.80
N GLN A 80 9.49 -11.96 3.67
CA GLN A 80 9.97 -12.84 4.73
C GLN A 80 10.28 -12.07 6.01
N ALA A 81 11.02 -10.96 5.90
CA ALA A 81 11.31 -10.08 7.01
C ALA A 81 10.01 -9.56 7.66
N PHE A 82 9.03 -9.18 6.85
CA PHE A 82 7.72 -8.72 7.33
C PHE A 82 6.96 -9.82 8.11
N MET A 83 7.07 -11.09 7.71
CA MET A 83 6.34 -12.20 8.34
C MET A 83 7.07 -12.85 9.52
N THR A 84 8.40 -12.77 9.58
CA THR A 84 9.22 -13.50 10.58
C THR A 84 9.69 -12.61 11.72
N ILE A 85 10.00 -11.34 11.47
CA ILE A 85 10.66 -10.49 12.47
C ILE A 85 9.62 -10.01 13.50
N PRO A 86 9.67 -10.36 14.79
CA PRO A 86 8.79 -9.73 15.78
C PRO A 86 9.04 -8.22 15.79
N VAL A 87 8.00 -7.40 16.00
CA VAL A 87 8.07 -5.91 15.96
C VAL A 87 9.35 -5.44 16.66
N LEU A 88 10.33 -4.98 15.87
CA LEU A 88 11.49 -4.32 16.42
C LEU A 88 11.02 -2.95 16.88
N ASP A 89 11.27 -2.65 18.14
CA ASP A 89 11.06 -1.30 18.65
C ASP A 89 11.81 -0.34 17.72
N LYS A 90 11.14 0.73 17.31
CA LYS A 90 11.62 1.62 16.22
C LYS A 90 12.94 2.33 16.57
N ASP A 91 13.43 2.14 17.79
CA ASP A 91 14.68 2.68 18.30
C ASP A 91 15.93 2.05 17.66
N PHE A 92 15.82 0.93 16.92
CA PHE A 92 16.97 0.32 16.24
C PHE A 92 17.19 0.78 14.79
N VAL A 93 16.17 1.36 14.12
CA VAL A 93 16.22 1.68 12.68
C VAL A 93 17.01 2.96 12.36
N GLN A 94 17.48 3.71 13.37
CA GLN A 94 18.38 4.84 13.12
C GLN A 94 19.80 4.44 12.70
N LYS A 95 20.19 3.15 12.82
CA LYS A 95 21.57 2.71 12.53
C LYS A 95 21.81 2.07 11.17
N THR A 96 20.81 1.95 10.30
CA THR A 96 21.01 1.51 8.90
C THR A 96 20.53 2.57 7.92
N GLY A 97 21.35 3.62 7.76
CA GLY A 97 21.49 4.30 6.48
C GLY A 97 20.37 5.27 6.07
N SER A 98 19.90 6.13 6.98
CA SER A 98 19.33 7.42 6.57
C SER A 98 20.49 8.36 6.20
N VAL A 99 20.98 8.26 4.97
CA VAL A 99 21.82 9.32 4.36
C VAL A 99 20.89 10.33 3.71
N THR A 100 20.22 11.13 4.53
CA THR A 100 19.80 12.50 4.18
C THR A 100 19.57 13.25 5.48
N GLY A 101 20.68 13.52 6.18
CA GLY A 101 20.70 14.43 7.30
C GLY A 101 20.32 15.84 6.85
N PHE A 102 19.54 16.49 7.70
CA PHE A 102 19.34 17.92 7.72
C PHE A 102 20.70 18.64 7.66
N ILE A 103 21.00 19.28 6.53
CA ILE A 103 21.95 20.40 6.47
C ILE A 103 21.17 21.65 6.12
N SER A 104 20.69 22.31 7.18
CA SER A 104 20.33 23.72 7.14
C SER A 104 21.62 24.54 7.18
N SER A 105 21.91 25.27 6.09
CA SER A 105 22.38 26.68 6.06
C SER A 105 23.32 26.98 4.88
N SER A 106 22.82 27.85 3.99
CA SER A 106 23.52 28.78 3.09
C SER A 106 24.60 28.27 2.12
N ILE A 107 24.23 28.13 0.84
CA ILE A 107 24.94 28.75 -0.28
C ILE A 107 23.96 28.99 -1.43
N SER A 108 23.80 30.25 -1.80
CA SER A 108 23.14 30.65 -3.04
C SER A 108 24.19 30.63 -4.15
N THR A 109 24.03 29.78 -5.15
CA THR A 109 24.66 29.95 -6.45
C THR A 109 23.68 29.48 -7.51
N ALA A 110 23.28 30.40 -8.36
CA ALA A 110 22.40 30.17 -9.49
C ALA A 110 23.10 29.30 -10.54
N VAL A 111 22.49 28.17 -10.91
CA VAL A 111 22.45 27.58 -12.25
C VAL A 111 21.38 26.49 -12.24
N GLY A 112 20.38 26.60 -13.12
CA GLY A 112 19.29 25.65 -13.23
C GLY A 112 19.77 24.25 -13.60
N GLY A 113 19.32 23.25 -12.87
CA GLY A 113 19.66 21.84 -13.10
C GLY A 113 19.47 20.98 -11.86
N GLY A 114 18.22 20.70 -11.49
CA GLY A 114 17.91 19.68 -10.48
C GLY A 114 18.12 18.26 -11.02
N PRO A 115 18.36 17.26 -10.15
CA PRO A 115 18.77 15.92 -10.57
C PRO A 115 17.65 15.19 -11.32
N THR A 116 17.93 14.83 -12.57
CA THR A 116 17.05 14.00 -13.40
C THR A 116 17.07 12.57 -12.87
N SER A 117 16.17 12.25 -11.95
CA SER A 117 15.77 10.87 -11.67
C SER A 117 15.09 10.33 -12.93
N TYR A 118 15.70 9.34 -13.57
CA TYR A 118 15.26 8.75 -14.83
C TYR A 118 13.88 8.11 -14.64
N LYS A 119 12.82 8.84 -15.00
CA LYS A 119 11.54 8.24 -15.35
C LYS A 119 11.64 7.89 -16.82
N GLU A 120 11.64 6.61 -17.16
CA GLU A 120 11.11 6.23 -18.47
C GLU A 120 9.68 6.75 -18.54
N ILE A 121 9.48 7.80 -19.32
CA ILE A 121 8.16 8.32 -19.65
C ILE A 121 7.71 7.48 -20.84
N ASP A 122 7.06 6.34 -20.57
CA ASP A 122 6.32 5.64 -21.61
C ASP A 122 5.23 6.59 -22.12
N PRO A 123 5.27 7.06 -23.38
CA PRO A 123 4.28 7.99 -23.92
C PRO A 123 2.86 7.43 -23.90
N LYS A 124 2.71 6.10 -23.79
CA LYS A 124 1.41 5.43 -23.65
C LYS A 124 0.83 5.53 -22.23
N TYR A 125 1.66 5.84 -21.23
CA TYR A 125 1.24 5.96 -19.83
C TYR A 125 0.22 7.09 -19.62
N ASP A 126 0.39 8.22 -20.31
CA ASP A 126 -0.52 9.36 -20.20
C ASP A 126 -1.91 9.06 -20.80
N GLU A 127 -1.96 8.28 -21.88
CA GLU A 127 -3.20 7.79 -22.48
C GLU A 127 -3.93 6.81 -21.54
N TYR A 128 -3.21 5.82 -20.99
CA TYR A 128 -3.78 4.90 -20.01
C TYR A 128 -4.29 5.64 -18.78
N LYS A 129 -3.54 6.63 -18.29
CA LYS A 129 -3.93 7.45 -17.15
C LYS A 129 -5.24 8.20 -17.44
N ALA A 130 -5.38 8.81 -18.62
CA ALA A 130 -6.62 9.47 -19.03
C ALA A 130 -7.79 8.48 -19.10
N TYR A 131 -7.59 7.30 -19.69
CA TYR A 131 -8.60 6.24 -19.75
C TYR A 131 -9.08 5.82 -18.35
N TYR A 132 -8.15 5.51 -17.43
CA TYR A 132 -8.50 5.11 -16.06
C TYR A 132 -9.22 6.24 -15.30
N THR A 133 -8.84 7.50 -15.49
CA THR A 133 -9.55 8.63 -14.84
C THR A 133 -10.99 8.79 -15.33
N ASN A 134 -11.25 8.57 -16.62
CA ASN A 134 -12.61 8.62 -17.16
C ASN A 134 -13.46 7.43 -16.70
N LEU A 135 -12.85 6.25 -16.59
CA LEU A 135 -13.50 5.05 -16.08
C LEU A 135 -13.88 5.20 -14.60
N GLU A 136 -12.97 5.75 -13.80
CA GLU A 136 -13.21 6.07 -12.38
C GLU A 136 -14.33 7.12 -12.22
N ARG A 137 -14.39 8.11 -13.12
CA ARG A 137 -15.47 9.10 -13.14
C ARG A 137 -16.82 8.47 -13.50
N SER A 138 -16.82 7.52 -14.42
CA SER A 138 -18.02 6.78 -14.82
C SER A 138 -18.53 5.85 -13.71
N SER A 139 -17.63 5.14 -13.02
CA SER A 139 -17.99 4.29 -11.88
C SER A 139 -18.58 5.10 -10.73
N GLN A 140 -18.01 6.26 -10.42
CA GLN A 140 -18.54 7.19 -9.40
C GLN A 140 -19.90 7.77 -9.81
N GLY A 141 -20.10 8.08 -11.09
CA GLY A 141 -21.39 8.53 -11.62
C GLY A 141 -22.49 7.48 -11.47
N LEU A 142 -22.18 6.21 -11.72
CA LEU A 142 -23.12 5.09 -11.52
C LEU A 142 -23.46 4.88 -10.05
N VAL A 143 -22.47 4.97 -9.14
CA VAL A 143 -22.71 4.89 -7.68
C VAL A 143 -23.62 6.05 -7.21
N PHE A 144 -23.39 7.25 -7.73
CA PHE A 144 -24.23 8.41 -7.44
C PHE A 144 -25.67 8.22 -7.96
N CYS A 145 -25.81 7.72 -9.19
CA CYS A 145 -27.10 7.43 -9.80
C CYS A 145 -27.88 6.34 -9.03
N CYS A 146 -27.24 5.23 -8.65
CA CYS A 146 -27.87 4.19 -7.85
C CYS A 146 -28.36 4.72 -6.50
N ARG A 147 -27.57 5.58 -5.82
CA ARG A 147 -28.02 6.23 -4.57
C ARG A 147 -29.19 7.18 -4.80
N TYR A 148 -29.21 7.91 -5.90
CA TYR A 148 -30.28 8.83 -6.24
C TYR A 148 -31.60 8.09 -6.54
N THR A 149 -31.56 7.00 -7.30
CA THR A 149 -32.74 6.15 -7.53
C THR A 149 -33.24 5.50 -6.25
N GLN A 150 -32.34 5.16 -5.32
CA GLN A 150 -32.72 4.58 -4.04
C GLN A 150 -33.44 5.61 -3.16
N MET A 151 -32.97 6.87 -3.13
CA MET A 151 -33.69 7.96 -2.46
C MET A 151 -35.04 8.30 -3.10
N GLN A 152 -35.18 8.19 -4.43
CA GLN A 152 -36.47 8.41 -5.11
C GLN A 152 -37.49 7.29 -4.84
N MET A 153 -37.03 6.05 -4.66
CA MET A 153 -37.91 4.92 -4.29
C MET A 153 -38.37 4.99 -2.83
N ASP A 154 -37.51 5.48 -1.92
CA ASP A 154 -37.84 5.68 -0.50
C ASP A 154 -38.81 6.86 -0.26
N TYR A 155 -39.00 7.75 -1.25
CA TYR A 155 -39.93 8.90 -1.17
C TYR A 155 -41.31 8.61 -1.80
N LEU A 156 -41.48 7.43 -2.43
CA LEU A 156 -42.73 7.00 -3.09
C LEU A 156 -43.49 5.91 -2.30
N PHE A 157 -43.12 5.68 -1.05
CA PHE A 157 -43.88 4.92 -0.03
C PHE A 157 -43.86 5.69 1.30
#